data_AF-A0A7W1AR16-F1
#
_entry.id   AF-A0A7W1AR16-F1
#
_cell.length_a   1.000
_cell.length_b   1.000
_cell.length_c   1.000
_cell.angle_alpha   90.00
_cell.angle_beta   90.00
_cell.angle_gamma   90.00
#
_symmetry.space_group_name_H-M   'P 1'
#
loop_
_entity.id
_entity.type
_entity.pdbx_description
1 polymer ?
#
loop_
_entity_poly.entity_id
_entity_poly.type
_entity_poly.pdbx_seq_one_letter_code
_entity_poly.pdbx_strand_id
1 'polypeptide(L)'
;MAAMKWWGWGREDVSFTHEDKPGLAPFIREKLNLDVTRPGTASAVALEELELADPVLPDALRSALTAAVGGQHVSTDRLDRVVHARGKSLSDLVRQRRGAFPRLPDVVVRPGDEGQVAALVHEALQADAVVIPFGGGSSISGSLEAAASEKR
;
A
#
# COMPACT_ATOMS: atom_id res chain seq x y z
N MET A 1 -14.00 6.89 -6.45
CA MET A 1 -12.81 6.73 -7.30
C MET A 1 -12.38 5.28 -7.24
N ALA A 2 -11.91 4.68 -8.34
CA ALA A 2 -11.35 3.33 -8.29
C ALA A 2 -10.11 3.32 -7.40
N ALA A 3 -10.00 2.33 -6.51
CA ALA A 3 -8.84 2.17 -5.63
C ALA A 3 -7.56 1.99 -6.47
N MET A 4 -6.41 2.37 -5.91
CA MET A 4 -5.13 1.99 -6.50
C MET A 4 -4.95 0.48 -6.39
N LYS A 5 -4.32 -0.12 -7.40
CA LYS A 5 -3.83 -1.50 -7.27
C LYS A 5 -2.91 -1.57 -6.09
N TRP A 6 -3.28 -2.37 -5.11
CA TRP A 6 -2.36 -2.69 -4.04
C TRP A 6 -1.15 -3.43 -4.64
N TRP A 7 -1.38 -4.48 -5.42
CA TRP A 7 -0.35 -5.36 -5.99
C TRP A 7 0.44 -4.82 -7.20
N GLY A 8 0.15 -3.61 -7.68
CA GLY A 8 0.64 -3.12 -8.97
C GLY A 8 0.67 -1.61 -9.11
N TRP A 9 0.66 -1.14 -10.35
CA TRP A 9 0.68 0.29 -10.68
C TRP A 9 -0.69 0.79 -11.15
N GLY A 10 -1.01 2.03 -10.77
CA GLY A 10 -2.22 2.74 -11.21
C GLY A 10 -3.51 2.26 -10.56
N ARG A 11 -4.64 2.62 -11.17
CA ARG A 11 -5.99 2.29 -10.72
C ARG A 11 -6.34 0.82 -10.96
N GLU A 12 -7.17 0.23 -10.11
CA GLU A 12 -7.59 -1.18 -10.22
C GLU A 12 -8.23 -1.50 -11.58
N ASP A 13 -9.06 -0.59 -12.10
CA ASP A 13 -9.84 -0.76 -13.32
C ASP A 13 -9.05 -0.55 -14.63
N VAL A 14 -7.76 -0.22 -14.55
CA VAL A 14 -6.91 0.02 -15.73
C VAL A 14 -5.88 -1.09 -15.86
N SER A 15 -6.07 -2.04 -16.78
CA SER A 15 -5.08 -3.08 -17.06
C SER A 15 -4.52 -2.95 -18.47
N PHE A 16 -3.36 -3.58 -18.71
CA PHE A 16 -2.69 -3.57 -20.00
C PHE A 16 -2.52 -5.02 -20.45
N THR A 17 -3.10 -5.36 -21.60
CA THR A 17 -2.98 -6.68 -22.22
C THR A 17 -2.37 -6.55 -23.62
N HIS A 18 -1.92 -7.68 -24.16
CA HIS A 18 -1.37 -7.76 -25.51
C HIS A 18 -2.46 -8.00 -26.58
N GLU A 19 -3.68 -8.33 -26.17
CA GLU A 19 -4.76 -8.84 -27.03
C GLU A 19 -5.24 -7.81 -28.06
N ASP A 20 -5.23 -6.53 -27.70
CA ASP A 20 -5.61 -5.39 -28.53
C ASP A 20 -4.41 -4.69 -29.19
N LYS A 21 -3.20 -5.26 -29.09
CA LYS A 21 -1.93 -4.64 -29.52
C LYS A 21 -1.13 -5.60 -30.41
N PRO A 22 -1.42 -5.67 -31.72
CA PRO A 22 -0.89 -6.71 -32.60
C PRO A 22 0.64 -6.71 -32.71
N GLY A 23 1.30 -5.56 -32.54
CA GLY A 23 2.77 -5.46 -32.57
C GLY A 23 3.48 -5.87 -31.27
N LEU A 24 2.76 -5.97 -30.15
CA LEU A 24 3.39 -6.15 -28.84
C LEU A 24 3.86 -7.60 -28.62
N ALA A 25 3.00 -8.59 -28.87
CA ALA A 25 3.35 -9.99 -28.64
C ALA A 25 4.54 -10.46 -29.50
N PRO A 26 4.62 -10.14 -30.81
CA PRO A 26 5.80 -10.44 -31.62
C PRO A 26 7.07 -9.79 -31.09
N PHE A 27 6.98 -8.51 -30.69
CA PHE A 27 8.13 -7.77 -30.14
C PHE A 27 8.67 -8.41 -28.86
N ILE A 28 7.79 -8.80 -27.92
CA ILE A 28 8.19 -9.48 -26.68
C ILE A 28 8.84 -10.84 -26.98
N ARG A 29 8.26 -11.63 -27.90
CA ARG A 29 8.85 -12.92 -28.30
C ARG A 29 10.24 -12.74 -28.91
N GLU A 30 10.43 -11.75 -29.78
CA GLU A 30 11.72 -11.47 -30.39
C GLU A 30 12.77 -11.01 -29.36
N LYS A 31 12.42 -10.06 -28.48
CA LYS A 31 13.39 -9.43 -27.57
C LYS A 31 13.67 -10.23 -26.30
N LEU A 32 12.68 -10.98 -25.80
CA LEU A 32 12.75 -11.66 -24.50
C LEU A 32 12.58 -13.18 -24.61
N ASN A 33 12.30 -13.73 -25.80
CA ASN A 33 11.97 -15.15 -26.01
C ASN A 33 10.81 -15.64 -25.12
N LEU A 34 9.84 -14.75 -24.87
CA LEU A 34 8.67 -15.03 -24.06
C LEU A 34 7.41 -15.13 -24.93
N ASP A 35 6.63 -16.18 -24.68
CA ASP A 35 5.31 -16.35 -25.29
C ASP A 35 4.22 -15.83 -24.34
N VAL A 36 3.77 -14.60 -24.60
CA VAL A 36 2.74 -13.92 -23.80
C VAL A 36 1.32 -14.46 -24.03
N THR A 37 1.12 -15.33 -25.01
CA THR A 37 -0.19 -15.99 -25.25
C THR A 37 -0.42 -17.18 -24.32
N ARG A 38 0.65 -17.67 -23.68
CA ARG A 38 0.54 -18.74 -22.68
C ARG A 38 0.05 -18.16 -21.35
N PRO A 39 -0.82 -18.88 -20.61
CA PRO A 39 -1.22 -18.45 -19.28
C PRO A 39 0.00 -18.22 -18.40
N GLY A 40 0.09 -17.03 -17.80
CA GLY A 40 1.13 -16.72 -16.83
C GLY A 40 0.96 -17.56 -15.56
N THR A 41 2.06 -17.87 -14.89
CA THR A 41 2.07 -18.72 -13.67
C THR A 41 1.92 -17.93 -12.38
N ALA A 42 1.94 -16.59 -12.41
CA ALA A 42 1.99 -15.76 -11.21
C ALA A 42 0.99 -14.60 -11.25
N SER A 43 -0.21 -14.81 -10.71
CA SER A 43 -1.08 -13.73 -10.25
C SER A 43 -0.59 -13.21 -8.89
N ALA A 44 -1.04 -12.01 -8.50
CA ALA A 44 -0.92 -11.62 -7.11
C ALA A 44 -1.81 -12.55 -6.26
N VAL A 45 -1.39 -12.87 -5.04
CA VAL A 45 -2.28 -13.48 -4.02
C VAL A 45 -3.51 -12.58 -3.85
N ALA A 46 -4.71 -13.12 -3.66
CA ALA A 46 -5.89 -12.28 -3.45
C ALA A 46 -5.74 -11.47 -2.16
N LEU A 47 -6.34 -10.27 -2.09
CA LEU A 47 -6.19 -9.41 -0.91
C LEU A 47 -6.75 -10.11 0.34
N GLU A 48 -7.83 -10.86 0.19
CA GLU A 48 -8.56 -11.58 1.24
C GLU A 48 -7.76 -12.78 1.76
N GLU A 49 -6.86 -13.33 0.93
CA GLU A 49 -6.02 -14.50 1.25
C GLU A 49 -4.68 -14.13 1.92
N LEU A 50 -4.38 -12.83 2.08
CA LEU A 50 -3.16 -12.41 2.77
C LEU A 50 -3.20 -12.74 4.27
N GLU A 51 -2.18 -13.42 4.77
CA GLU A 51 -2.00 -13.60 6.21
C GLU A 51 -1.36 -12.33 6.79
N LEU A 52 -2.16 -11.46 7.40
CA LEU A 52 -1.73 -10.14 7.90
C LEU A 52 -1.97 -10.04 9.40
N ALA A 53 -1.01 -9.45 10.12
CA ALA A 53 -1.19 -9.14 11.53
C ALA A 53 -2.30 -8.08 11.73
N ASP A 54 -3.06 -8.23 12.80
CA ASP A 54 -4.05 -7.25 13.23
C ASP A 54 -3.38 -5.90 13.55
N PRO A 55 -4.08 -4.78 13.32
CA PRO A 55 -3.56 -3.46 13.66
C PRO A 55 -3.48 -3.30 15.17
N VAL A 56 -2.32 -2.84 15.67
CA VAL A 56 -2.13 -2.50 17.08
C VAL A 56 -2.37 -1.00 17.25
N LEU A 57 -3.60 -0.62 17.61
CA LEU A 57 -3.96 0.77 17.87
C LEU A 57 -4.66 0.91 19.24
N PRO A 58 -3.98 1.42 20.27
CA PRO A 58 -4.58 1.64 21.59
C PRO A 58 -5.81 2.57 21.51
N ASP A 59 -6.85 2.27 22.29
CA ASP A 59 -8.11 3.03 22.27
C ASP A 59 -7.91 4.52 22.56
N ALA A 60 -7.01 4.86 23.47
CA ALA A 60 -6.67 6.24 23.78
C ALA A 60 -6.14 7.00 22.56
N LEU A 61 -5.21 6.39 21.80
CA LEU A 61 -4.66 6.98 20.58
C LEU A 61 -5.72 7.03 19.47
N ARG A 62 -6.56 5.99 19.33
CA ARG A 62 -7.68 6.01 18.39
C ARG A 62 -8.62 7.18 18.66
N SER A 63 -9.02 7.39 19.92
CA SER A 63 -9.88 8.49 20.32
C SER A 63 -9.23 9.85 20.07
N ALA A 64 -7.95 10.00 20.40
CA ALA A 64 -7.20 11.23 20.16
C ALA A 64 -7.10 11.58 18.68
N LEU A 65 -6.71 10.62 17.83
CA LEU A 65 -6.67 10.80 16.37
C LEU A 65 -8.06 11.12 15.80
N THR A 66 -9.09 10.43 16.28
CA THR A 66 -10.49 10.67 15.86
C THR A 66 -10.95 12.08 16.23
N ALA A 67 -10.57 12.60 17.40
CA ALA A 67 -10.87 13.95 17.80
C ALA A 67 -10.08 14.99 16.97
N ALA A 68 -8.83 14.69 16.62
CA ALA A 68 -7.96 15.58 15.86
C ALA A 68 -8.40 15.73 14.39
N VAL A 69 -8.81 14.65 13.73
CA VAL A 69 -9.07 14.66 12.27
C VAL A 69 -10.50 14.26 11.88
N GLY A 70 -11.29 13.72 12.80
CA GLY A 70 -12.60 13.11 12.51
C GLY A 70 -12.49 11.62 12.19
N GLY A 71 -13.46 10.82 12.65
CA GLY A 71 -13.39 9.36 12.58
C GLY A 71 -13.32 8.80 11.15
N GLN A 72 -13.94 9.46 10.18
CA GLN A 72 -13.89 9.10 8.77
C GLN A 72 -12.50 9.23 8.14
N HIS A 73 -11.57 9.94 8.81
CA HIS A 73 -10.20 10.12 8.37
C HIS A 73 -9.23 9.12 9.03
N VAL A 74 -9.71 8.26 9.94
CA VAL A 74 -8.90 7.26 10.67
C VAL A 74 -9.32 5.87 10.22
N SER A 75 -8.42 5.16 9.55
CA SER A 75 -8.70 3.84 8.98
C SER A 75 -7.73 2.79 9.52
N THR A 76 -8.27 1.67 9.97
CA THR A 76 -7.52 0.45 10.25
C THR A 76 -7.84 -0.66 9.24
N ASP A 77 -8.46 -0.28 8.11
CA ASP A 77 -8.92 -1.22 7.10
C ASP A 77 -7.76 -1.94 6.44
N ARG A 78 -8.00 -3.22 6.14
CA ARG A 78 -7.01 -4.11 5.54
C ARG A 78 -6.41 -3.55 4.25
N LEU A 79 -7.25 -3.12 3.31
CA LEU A 79 -6.80 -2.57 2.03
C LEU A 79 -5.96 -1.31 2.24
N ASP A 80 -6.40 -0.41 3.12
CA ASP A 80 -5.68 0.82 3.41
C ASP A 80 -4.30 0.54 3.97
N ARG A 81 -4.19 -0.34 4.98
CA ARG A 81 -2.90 -0.72 5.55
C ARG A 81 -1.95 -1.32 4.52
N VAL A 82 -2.47 -2.17 3.63
CA VAL A 82 -1.67 -2.81 2.56
C VAL A 82 -1.22 -1.82 1.49
N VAL A 83 -2.09 -0.88 1.07
CA VAL A 83 -1.75 0.14 0.07
C VAL A 83 -0.69 1.11 0.59
N HIS A 84 -0.70 1.41 1.89
CA HIS A 84 0.23 2.36 2.52
C HIS A 84 1.49 1.70 3.09
N ALA A 85 1.72 0.41 2.81
CA ALA A 85 2.84 -0.33 3.39
C ALA A 85 4.18 -0.11 2.67
N ARG A 86 4.16 0.21 1.37
CA ARG A 86 5.37 0.27 0.52
C ARG A 86 5.22 1.23 -0.66
N GLY A 87 6.35 1.45 -1.32
CA GLY A 87 6.45 2.10 -2.61
C GLY A 87 6.12 1.19 -3.79
N LYS A 88 6.67 1.55 -4.97
CA LYS A 88 6.47 0.88 -6.26
C LYS A 88 7.79 0.47 -6.91
N SER A 89 8.84 0.22 -6.12
CA SER A 89 10.06 -0.40 -6.65
C SER A 89 9.78 -1.83 -7.13
N LEU A 90 10.66 -2.38 -7.97
CA LEU A 90 10.54 -3.78 -8.42
C LEU A 90 10.50 -4.74 -7.22
N SER A 91 11.35 -4.55 -6.22
CA SER A 91 11.36 -5.38 -5.01
C SER A 91 10.07 -5.26 -4.21
N ASP A 92 9.48 -4.06 -4.12
CA ASP A 92 8.21 -3.85 -3.44
C ASP A 92 7.09 -4.63 -4.12
N LEU A 93 6.98 -4.47 -5.44
CA LEU A 93 5.92 -5.12 -6.22
C LEU A 93 6.04 -6.65 -6.19
N VAL A 94 7.27 -7.20 -6.29
CA VAL A 94 7.47 -8.65 -6.20
C VAL A 94 7.08 -9.17 -4.82
N ARG A 95 7.50 -8.51 -3.74
CA ARG A 95 7.16 -8.93 -2.37
C ARG A 95 5.67 -8.79 -2.11
N GLN A 96 5.05 -7.72 -2.59
CA GLN A 96 3.63 -7.45 -2.44
C GLN A 96 2.78 -8.50 -3.14
N ARG A 97 3.11 -8.86 -4.40
CA ARG A 97 2.41 -9.93 -5.13
C ARG A 97 2.50 -11.29 -4.45
N ARG A 98 3.56 -11.53 -3.68
CA ARG A 98 3.77 -12.74 -2.86
C ARG A 98 3.13 -12.66 -1.48
N GLY A 99 2.45 -11.56 -1.14
CA GLY A 99 1.85 -11.35 0.18
C GLY A 99 2.85 -11.15 1.32
N ALA A 100 4.11 -10.81 1.03
CA ALA A 100 5.13 -10.68 2.06
C ALA A 100 5.07 -9.30 2.73
N PHE A 101 4.40 -9.20 3.88
CA PHE A 101 4.29 -7.99 4.70
C PHE A 101 4.80 -8.24 6.13
N PRO A 102 6.11 -8.06 6.40
CA PRO A 102 6.66 -8.27 7.73
C PRO A 102 6.15 -7.22 8.74
N ARG A 103 5.83 -6.01 8.24
CA ARG A 103 5.21 -4.93 9.01
C ARG A 103 4.28 -4.14 8.10
N LEU A 104 3.10 -3.81 8.61
CA LEU A 104 2.14 -2.89 8.01
C LEU A 104 1.97 -1.68 8.94
N PRO A 105 1.58 -0.50 8.46
CA PRO A 105 1.06 0.53 9.36
C PRO A 105 -0.17 -0.02 10.13
N ASP A 106 -0.34 0.34 11.40
CA ASP A 106 -1.53 -0.06 12.17
C ASP A 106 -2.74 0.80 11.84
N VAL A 107 -2.49 2.06 11.50
CA VAL A 107 -3.52 3.04 11.19
C VAL A 107 -3.07 3.92 10.03
N VAL A 108 -4.01 4.24 9.15
CA VAL A 108 -3.86 5.24 8.10
C VAL A 108 -4.73 6.42 8.45
N VAL A 109 -4.12 7.61 8.50
CA VAL A 109 -4.84 8.85 8.86
C VAL A 109 -4.73 9.87 7.74
N ARG A 110 -5.85 10.52 7.40
CA ARG A 110 -5.97 11.43 6.24
C ARG A 110 -6.39 12.84 6.67
N PRO A 111 -5.50 13.65 7.27
CA PRO A 111 -5.84 15.02 7.65
C PRO A 111 -6.26 15.84 6.42
N GLY A 112 -7.25 16.70 6.59
CA GLY A 112 -7.83 17.55 5.55
C GLY A 112 -7.17 18.93 5.41
N ASP A 113 -6.45 19.39 6.43
CA ASP A 113 -5.76 20.68 6.46
C ASP A 113 -4.51 20.65 7.35
N GLU A 114 -3.76 21.76 7.35
CA GLU A 114 -2.52 21.91 8.11
C GLU A 114 -2.74 21.83 9.64
N GLY A 115 -3.85 22.36 10.15
CA GLY A 115 -4.17 22.30 11.57
C GLY A 115 -4.39 20.87 12.04
N GLN A 116 -5.07 20.07 11.22
CA GLN A 116 -5.27 18.65 11.45
C GLN A 116 -3.95 17.85 11.37
N VAL A 117 -3.04 18.21 10.47
CA VAL A 117 -1.69 17.63 10.44
C VAL A 117 -0.95 17.93 11.76
N ALA A 118 -0.96 19.18 12.21
CA ALA A 118 -0.30 19.57 13.45
C ALA A 118 -0.87 18.85 14.67
N ALA A 119 -2.20 18.74 14.77
CA ALA A 119 -2.87 17.99 15.83
C ALA A 119 -2.52 16.50 15.80
N LEU A 120 -2.55 15.87 14.62
CA LEU A 120 -2.14 14.47 14.46
C LEU A 120 -0.71 14.22 14.93
N VAL A 121 0.23 15.07 14.51
CA VAL A 121 1.63 14.92 14.90
C VAL A 121 1.80 15.10 16.41
N HIS A 122 1.05 16.03 17.01
CA HIS A 122 1.03 16.20 18.47
C HIS A 122 0.58 14.92 19.19
N GLU A 123 -0.55 14.33 18.79
CA GLU A 123 -1.07 13.11 19.41
C GLU A 123 -0.13 11.90 19.21
N ALA A 124 0.46 11.78 18.02
CA ALA A 124 1.46 10.74 17.74
C ALA A 124 2.69 10.87 18.65
N LEU A 125 3.16 12.10 18.90
CA LEU A 125 4.26 12.36 19.83
C LEU A 125 3.89 12.01 21.27
N GLN A 126 2.67 12.34 21.72
CA GLN A 126 2.22 11.97 23.07
C GLN A 126 2.14 10.46 23.28
N ALA A 127 1.80 9.72 22.22
CA ALA A 127 1.68 8.27 22.26
C ALA A 127 2.99 7.52 21.93
N ASP A 128 4.10 8.22 21.68
CA ASP A 128 5.36 7.62 21.21
C ASP A 128 5.16 6.75 19.95
N ALA A 129 4.34 7.25 19.02
CA ALA A 129 3.96 6.56 17.79
C ALA A 129 4.87 6.96 16.61
N VAL A 130 5.15 5.99 15.73
CA VAL A 130 5.87 6.24 14.49
C VAL A 130 4.96 6.84 13.44
N VAL A 131 5.40 7.93 12.79
CA VAL A 131 4.68 8.57 11.69
C VAL A 131 5.49 8.44 10.40
N ILE A 132 4.87 7.85 9.37
CA ILE A 132 5.43 7.74 8.02
C ILE A 132 4.54 8.57 7.09
N PRO A 133 4.98 9.76 6.64
CA PRO A 133 4.22 10.55 5.68
C PRO A 133 4.06 9.79 4.35
N PHE A 134 2.83 9.77 3.83
CA PHE A 134 2.51 9.05 2.60
C PHE A 134 1.76 9.97 1.63
N GLY A 135 2.32 10.15 0.43
CA GLY A 135 1.69 10.89 -0.67
C GLY A 135 0.99 9.96 -1.65
N GLY A 136 1.50 9.90 -2.89
CA GLY A 136 0.96 8.99 -3.92
C GLY A 136 1.47 7.54 -3.86
N GLY A 137 2.34 7.20 -2.91
CA GLY A 137 2.90 5.85 -2.78
C GLY A 137 3.86 5.42 -3.89
N SER A 138 4.31 6.33 -4.75
CA SER A 138 5.13 6.02 -5.93
C SER A 138 6.64 5.93 -5.66
N SER A 139 7.08 6.08 -4.41
CA SER A 139 8.50 6.00 -4.04
C SER A 139 9.10 4.67 -4.49
N ILE A 140 10.35 4.67 -4.93
CA ILE A 140 11.11 3.46 -5.30
C ILE A 140 12.35 3.26 -4.44
N SER A 141 12.52 4.03 -3.36
CA SER A 141 13.69 4.01 -2.48
C SER A 141 13.50 3.19 -1.20
N GLY A 142 12.32 2.62 -0.98
CA GLY A 142 11.96 1.93 0.27
C GLY A 142 11.56 2.87 1.42
N SER A 143 11.48 4.19 1.19
CA SER A 143 11.23 5.21 2.21
C SER A 143 9.85 5.17 2.88
N LEU A 144 8.93 4.34 2.38
CA LEU A 144 7.55 4.23 2.88
C LEU A 144 7.34 2.95 3.71
N GLU A 145 8.33 2.05 3.73
CA GLU A 145 8.21 0.78 4.44
C GLU A 145 8.56 0.98 5.91
N ALA A 146 7.63 0.61 6.80
CA ALA A 146 7.90 0.53 8.22
C ALA A 146 8.99 -0.50 8.50
N ALA A 147 9.90 -0.20 9.42
CA ALA A 147 10.94 -1.12 9.82
C ALA A 147 10.33 -2.43 10.32
N ALA A 148 10.83 -3.58 9.86
CA ALA A 148 10.30 -4.89 10.26
C ALA A 148 10.42 -5.17 11.77
N SER A 149 11.34 -4.49 12.46
CA SER A 149 11.52 -4.56 13.91
C SER A 149 10.62 -3.62 14.70
N GLU A 150 9.89 -2.72 14.03
CA GLU A 150 8.93 -1.83 14.69
C GLU A 150 7.74 -2.67 15.19
N LYS A 151 7.39 -2.50 16.47
CA LYS A 151 6.38 -3.30 17.17
C LYS A 151 5.13 -2.51 17.53
N ARG A 152 5.17 -1.19 17.36
CA ARG A 152 4.10 -0.25 17.74
C ARG A 152 3.72 0.65 16.58
#